data_AF-A0A6B2TA87-F1
#
_entry.id   AF-A0A6B2TA87-F1
#
_cell.length_a   1.000
_cell.length_b   1.000
_cell.length_c   1.000
_cell.angle_alpha   90.00
_cell.angle_beta   90.00
_cell.angle_gamma   90.00
#
_symmetry.space_group_name_H-M   'P 1'
#
loop_
_entity.id
_entity.type
_entity.pdbx_description
1 polymer ?
#
loop_
_entity_poly.entity_id
_entity_poly.type
_entity_poly.pdbx_seq_one_letter_code
_entity_poly.pdbx_strand_id
1 'polypeptide(L)'
;SRRALDPQVAQEVADALRTAGKRMGVDVAAGRTGDQDRLRSAWFAGFSKDLSTAVTLFRLRPGEPQLLPLSGVAGKKSERGNVLPPRIWKEYEG
;
A
#
# COMPACT_ATOMS: atom_id res chain seq x y z
N SER A 1 -19.43 20.78 2.91
CA SER A 1 -18.48 19.89 2.21
C SER A 1 -19.14 19.36 0.94
N ARG A 2 -18.39 19.17 -0.15
CA ARG A 2 -18.91 18.58 -1.39
C ARG A 2 -18.77 17.06 -1.32
N ARG A 3 -19.84 16.32 -1.56
CA ARG A 3 -19.82 14.85 -1.62
C ARG A 3 -19.05 14.41 -2.87
N ALA A 4 -18.01 13.60 -2.69
CA ALA A 4 -17.17 13.11 -3.78
C ALA A 4 -17.76 11.88 -4.49
N LEU A 5 -18.42 10.99 -3.74
CA LEU A 5 -19.05 9.77 -4.23
C LEU A 5 -20.44 9.59 -3.61
N ASP A 6 -21.33 8.93 -4.35
CA ASP A 6 -22.58 8.42 -3.79
C ASP A 6 -22.31 7.49 -2.59
N PRO A 7 -23.12 7.53 -1.51
CA PRO A 7 -22.92 6.66 -0.35
C PRO A 7 -22.84 5.17 -0.68
N GLN A 8 -23.67 4.70 -1.62
CA GLN A 8 -23.69 3.31 -2.01
C GLN A 8 -22.39 2.92 -2.71
N VAL A 9 -21.92 3.77 -3.63
CA VAL A 9 -20.64 3.57 -4.32
C VAL A 9 -19.47 3.53 -3.33
N ALA A 10 -19.47 4.44 -2.35
CA ALA A 10 -18.44 4.47 -1.31
C ALA A 10 -18.43 3.17 -0.48
N GLN A 11 -19.62 2.64 -0.16
CA GLN A 11 -19.75 1.40 0.60
C GLN A 11 -19.26 0.19 -0.20
N GLU A 12 -19.64 0.08 -1.48
CA GLU A 12 -19.20 -1.01 -2.37
C GLU A 12 -17.67 -1.02 -2.55
N VAL A 13 -17.06 0.16 -2.73
CA VAL A 13 -15.59 0.29 -2.79
C VAL A 13 -14.95 -0.12 -1.47
N ALA A 14 -15.52 0.26 -0.34
CA ALA A 14 -15.00 -0.12 0.96
C ALA A 14 -15.03 -1.64 1.17
N ASP A 15 -16.12 -2.31 0.79
CA ASP A 15 -16.26 -3.76 0.95
C ASP A 15 -15.33 -4.55 0.01
N ALA A 16 -15.14 -4.06 -1.21
CA ALA A 16 -14.15 -4.61 -2.13
C ALA A 16 -12.73 -4.52 -1.54
N LEU A 17 -12.36 -3.37 -0.98
CA LEU A 17 -11.05 -3.16 -0.36
C LEU A 17 -10.87 -3.97 0.93
N ARG A 18 -11.92 -4.16 1.76
CA ARG A 18 -11.86 -5.06 2.93
C ARG A 18 -11.62 -6.51 2.51
N THR A 19 -12.26 -6.93 1.43
CA THR A 19 -12.04 -8.27 0.86
C THR A 19 -10.60 -8.44 0.39
N ALA A 20 -10.04 -7.41 -0.26
CA ALA A 20 -8.64 -7.39 -0.66
C ALA A 20 -7.69 -7.46 0.56
N GLY A 21 -7.96 -6.67 1.60
CA GLY A 21 -7.19 -6.69 2.85
C GLY A 21 -7.18 -8.07 3.52
N LYS A 22 -8.35 -8.72 3.64
CA LYS A 22 -8.45 -10.07 4.21
C LYS A 22 -7.58 -11.09 3.46
N ARG A 23 -7.54 -11.02 2.12
CA ARG A 23 -6.66 -11.88 1.31
C ARG A 23 -5.17 -11.60 1.54
N MET A 24 -4.84 -10.42 2.06
CA MET A 24 -3.48 -10.03 2.45
C MET A 24 -3.19 -10.27 3.94
N GLY A 25 -4.13 -10.85 4.69
CA GLY A 25 -3.99 -11.10 6.13
C GLY A 25 -4.08 -9.84 6.99
N VAL A 26 -4.78 -8.80 6.52
CA VAL A 26 -5.03 -7.56 7.28
C VAL A 26 -6.53 -7.28 7.36
N ASP A 27 -7.03 -6.90 8.53
CA ASP A 27 -8.46 -6.65 8.77
C ASP A 27 -8.89 -5.21 8.45
N VAL A 28 -8.34 -4.65 7.37
CA VAL A 28 -8.62 -3.28 6.92
C VAL A 28 -8.89 -3.24 5.43
N ALA A 29 -9.55 -2.18 4.98
CA ALA A 29 -9.74 -1.95 3.56
C ALA A 29 -8.42 -1.51 2.93
N ALA A 30 -7.85 -2.29 2.00
CA ALA A 30 -6.51 -2.02 1.50
C ALA A 30 -6.28 -2.32 0.02
N GLY A 31 -5.37 -1.56 -0.58
CA GLY A 31 -4.76 -1.83 -1.88
C GLY A 31 -3.23 -1.85 -1.77
N ARG A 32 -2.56 -2.57 -2.68
CA ARG A 32 -1.09 -2.60 -2.75
C ARG A 32 -0.58 -2.74 -4.18
N THR A 33 0.69 -2.43 -4.37
CA THR A 33 1.44 -2.80 -5.58
C THR A 33 1.39 -4.30 -5.83
N GLY A 34 1.03 -4.70 -7.05
CA GLY A 34 0.99 -6.11 -7.46
C GLY A 34 2.36 -6.74 -7.67
N ASP A 35 2.37 -8.05 -7.85
CA ASP A 35 3.58 -8.87 -7.94
C ASP A 35 4.32 -8.78 -9.28
N GLN A 36 3.67 -8.19 -10.30
CA GLN A 36 4.17 -8.01 -11.67
C GLN A 36 4.61 -6.56 -11.97
N ASP A 37 4.52 -5.67 -10.98
CA ASP A 37 4.88 -4.27 -11.17
C ASP A 37 6.41 -4.12 -11.29
N ARG A 38 6.93 -3.11 -12.00
CA ARG A 38 8.40 -2.98 -12.26
C ARG A 38 9.23 -2.60 -11.02
N LEU A 39 8.66 -2.75 -9.82
CA LEU A 39 9.25 -2.66 -8.48
C LEU A 39 10.12 -1.42 -8.22
N ARG A 40 9.99 -0.33 -8.98
CA ARG A 40 10.70 0.93 -8.69
C ARG A 40 10.01 1.77 -7.62
N SER A 41 8.76 1.43 -7.33
CA SER A 41 7.97 1.96 -6.22
C SER A 41 7.09 0.85 -5.66
N ALA A 42 6.83 0.91 -4.36
CA ALA A 42 5.85 0.04 -3.71
C ALA A 42 4.94 0.90 -2.85
N TRP A 43 3.65 0.58 -2.80
CA TRP A 43 2.68 1.32 -2.01
C TRP A 43 1.72 0.38 -1.29
N PHE A 44 1.19 0.88 -0.18
CA PHE A 44 0.07 0.33 0.54
C PHE A 44 -0.80 1.50 1.00
N ALA A 45 -2.09 1.42 0.69
CA ALA A 45 -3.07 2.39 1.17
C ALA A 45 -4.16 1.61 1.90
N GLY A 46 -4.44 2.03 3.13
CA GLY A 46 -5.44 1.39 3.98
C GLY A 46 -6.24 2.41 4.78
N PHE A 47 -7.45 2.03 5.16
CA PHE A 47 -8.27 2.84 6.06
C PHE A 47 -8.97 2.00 7.13
N SER A 48 -9.06 2.57 8.32
CA SER A 48 -9.90 2.17 9.44
C SER A 48 -11.16 3.06 9.47
N LYS A 49 -11.94 3.01 10.57
CA LYS A 49 -13.17 3.82 10.68
C LYS A 49 -12.88 5.32 10.64
N ASP A 50 -11.82 5.74 11.32
CA ASP A 50 -11.55 7.16 11.59
C ASP A 50 -10.20 7.64 11.01
N LEU A 51 -9.38 6.74 10.48
CA LEU A 51 -8.05 7.04 9.93
C LEU A 51 -7.84 6.44 8.54
N SER A 52 -7.27 7.23 7.65
CA SER A 52 -6.77 6.77 6.34
C SER A 52 -5.27 7.03 6.29
N THR A 53 -4.49 5.98 6.02
CA THR A 53 -3.04 6.09 5.91
C THR A 53 -2.56 5.49 4.59
N ALA A 54 -1.68 6.20 3.89
CA ALA A 54 -1.02 5.75 2.68
C ALA A 54 0.48 5.78 2.87
N VAL A 55 1.13 4.65 2.60
CA VAL A 55 2.59 4.50 2.63
C VAL A 55 3.08 4.20 1.23
N THR A 56 4.03 5.01 0.75
CA THR A 56 4.73 4.77 -0.51
C THR A 56 6.22 4.74 -0.28
N LEU A 57 6.89 3.76 -0.89
CA LEU A 57 8.32 3.54 -0.83
C LEU A 57 8.95 3.73 -2.21
N PHE A 58 10.06 4.44 -2.22
CA PHE A 58 10.94 4.65 -3.37
C PHE A 58 12.37 4.32 -3.00
N ARG A 59 13.20 4.01 -3.99
CA ARG A 59 14.65 3.88 -3.82
C ARG A 59 15.37 4.79 -4.81
N LEU A 60 16.26 5.61 -4.28
CA LEU A 60 17.02 6.60 -5.03
C LEU A 60 18.51 6.48 -4.69
N ARG A 61 19.37 6.90 -5.61
CA ARG A 61 20.78 7.18 -5.34
C ARG A 61 20.99 8.70 -5.45
N PRO A 62 21.69 9.33 -4.50
CA PRO A 62 22.00 10.76 -4.61
C PRO A 62 22.67 11.09 -5.94
N GLY A 63 22.22 12.16 -6.60
CA GLY A 63 22.74 12.61 -7.90
C GLY A 63 22.20 11.86 -9.12
N GLU A 64 21.38 10.82 -8.95
CA GLU A 64 20.73 10.11 -10.07
C GLU A 64 19.23 10.41 -10.13
N PRO A 65 18.68 10.86 -11.28
CA PRO A 65 17.26 11.19 -11.39
C PRO A 65 16.33 9.96 -11.48
N GLN A 66 16.87 8.76 -11.70
CA GLN A 66 16.12 7.53 -11.88
C GLN A 66 15.84 6.78 -10.58
N LEU A 67 14.60 6.30 -10.42
CA LEU A 67 14.23 5.33 -9.39
C LEU A 67 14.93 3.99 -9.62
N LEU A 68 15.55 3.48 -8.55
CA LEU A 68 16.17 2.17 -8.52
C LEU A 68 15.13 1.09 -8.19
N PRO A 69 15.34 -0.17 -8.64
CA PRO A 69 14.50 -1.29 -8.22
C PRO A 69 14.54 -1.51 -6.69
N LEU A 70 13.39 -1.83 -6.12
CA LEU A 70 13.20 -2.20 -4.71
C LEU A 70 13.52 -3.67 -4.42
N SER A 71 13.80 -4.47 -5.45
CA SER A 71 14.20 -5.88 -5.28
C SER A 71 15.41 -5.99 -4.36
N GLY A 72 15.29 -6.79 -3.30
CA GLY A 72 16.35 -7.01 -2.31
C GLY A 72 16.51 -5.91 -1.26
N VAL A 73 15.74 -4.82 -1.33
CA VAL A 73 15.69 -3.81 -0.25
C VAL A 73 15.15 -4.47 1.02
N ALA A 74 15.85 -4.29 2.15
CA ALA A 74 15.57 -4.96 3.42
C ALA A 74 15.79 -6.50 3.43
N GLY A 75 16.65 -7.00 2.53
CA GLY A 75 17.16 -8.38 2.58
C GLY A 75 16.26 -9.43 1.94
N LYS A 76 16.62 -10.71 2.13
CA LYS A 76 16.03 -11.86 1.39
C LYS A 76 14.51 -12.01 1.52
N LYS A 77 13.91 -11.56 2.63
CA LYS A 77 12.45 -11.62 2.86
C LYS A 77 11.66 -10.56 2.07
N SER A 78 12.35 -9.68 1.35
CA SER A 78 11.78 -8.57 0.57
C SER A 78 12.30 -8.66 -0.87
N GLU A 79 12.20 -9.86 -1.44
CA GLU A 79 12.68 -10.18 -2.80
C GLU A 79 12.12 -9.19 -3.84
N ARG A 80 10.86 -8.78 -3.67
CA ARG A 80 10.18 -7.81 -4.52
C ARG A 80 10.09 -6.38 -3.94
N GLY A 81 10.57 -6.14 -2.72
CA GLY A 81 10.49 -4.80 -2.11
C GLY A 81 9.09 -4.33 -1.69
N ASN A 82 8.03 -5.07 -2.04
CA ASN A 82 6.63 -4.69 -1.80
C ASN A 82 6.09 -5.08 -0.41
N VAL A 83 6.89 -5.78 0.40
CA VAL A 83 6.52 -6.22 1.75
C VAL A 83 6.68 -5.10 2.80
N LEU A 84 7.42 -4.03 2.49
CA LEU A 84 7.73 -2.97 3.44
C LEU A 84 6.57 -2.00 3.70
N PRO A 85 5.90 -1.43 2.67
CA PRO A 85 4.76 -0.53 2.90
C PRO A 85 3.66 -1.08 3.82
N PRO A 86 3.15 -2.33 3.65
CA PRO A 86 2.12 -2.85 4.55
C PRO A 86 2.61 -3.02 6.01
N ARG A 87 3.91 -3.32 6.21
CA ARG A 87 4.47 -3.43 7.57
C ARG A 87 4.58 -2.07 8.25
N ILE A 88 5.08 -1.06 7.54
CA ILE A 88 5.16 0.31 8.03
C ILE A 88 3.77 0.84 8.36
N TRP A 89 2.81 0.61 7.47
CA TRP A 89 1.41 0.99 7.69
C TRP A 89 0.85 0.36 8.96
N LYS A 90 1.05 -0.96 9.13
CA LYS A 90 0.55 -1.70 10.30
C LYS A 90 1.15 -1.17 11.60
N GLU A 91 2.46 -0.91 11.62
CA GLU A 91 3.15 -0.37 12.80
C GLU A 91 2.67 1.04 13.17
N TYR A 92 2.31 1.85 12.17
CA TYR A 92 1.78 3.20 12.41
C TYR A 92 0.34 3.19 12.95
N GLU A 93 -0.49 2.24 12.52
CA GLU A 93 -1.92 2.17 12.87
C GLU A 93 -2.19 1.53 14.23
N GLY A 94 -1.27 0.70 14.75
CA GLY A 94 -1.39 0.00 16.04
C GLY A 94 -1.81 -1.46 15.91
#